data_AF-A0A9D5VW44-F1
#
_entry.id   AF-A0A9D5VW44-F1
#
_cell.length_a   1.000
_cell.length_b   1.000
_cell.length_c   1.000
_cell.angle_alpha   90.00
_cell.angle_beta   90.00
_cell.angle_gamma   90.00
#
_symmetry.space_group_name_H-M   'P 1'
#
loop_
_entity.id
_entity.type
_entity.pdbx_description
1 polymer ?
#
loop_
_entity_poly.entity_id
_entity_poly.type
_entity_poly.pdbx_seq_one_letter_code
_entity_poly.pdbx_strand_id
1 'polypeptide(L)'
;MIFSGNSPSWGGFYISSMGGAALIFDNLGINMLSIVNKSQMPSILYLNRIGGEEIEVKIVPINLQKIWNEGRRGIYSLMDYVFQNFAYSYQTEPRILVVGPAAESTDFGAIVSVPIADGKLTSVDTWAGRGGLGTKLLKEHGICAIIYGGTFIDQDFRDRKVADQWFINKYQKKLAAKDLEATAKYRFE
;
A
#
# COMPACT_ATOMS: atom_id res chain seq x y z
N MET A 1 4.72 4.28 -2.62
CA MET A 1 4.84 2.87 -3.06
C MET A 1 4.69 2.82 -4.55
N ILE A 2 5.53 2.01 -5.20
CA ILE A 2 5.49 1.78 -6.64
C ILE A 2 4.99 0.36 -6.89
N PHE A 3 4.01 0.24 -7.78
CA PHE A 3 3.51 -1.01 -8.33
C PHE A 3 3.94 -1.07 -9.78
N SER A 4 4.51 -2.19 -10.21
CA SER A 4 5.00 -2.34 -11.57
C SER A 4 4.81 -3.74 -12.11
N GLY A 5 4.56 -3.85 -13.41
CA GLY A 5 4.43 -5.12 -14.11
C GLY A 5 3.83 -4.94 -15.49
N ASN A 6 3.72 -6.04 -16.25
CA ASN A 6 3.03 -6.04 -17.54
C ASN A 6 1.52 -5.80 -17.31
N SER A 7 1.05 -4.67 -17.83
CA SER A 7 -0.29 -4.15 -17.61
C SER A 7 -1.31 -4.78 -18.57
N PRO A 8 -2.46 -5.25 -18.04
CA PRO A 8 -3.52 -5.81 -18.86
C PRO A 8 -4.24 -4.78 -19.74
N SER A 9 -4.24 -3.49 -19.37
CA SER A 9 -4.91 -2.40 -20.12
C SER A 9 -3.96 -1.55 -20.98
N TRP A 10 -2.65 -1.68 -20.81
CA TRP A 10 -1.65 -0.93 -21.57
C TRP A 10 -0.94 -1.75 -22.65
N GLY A 11 -0.93 -3.09 -22.52
CA GLY A 11 -0.24 -3.98 -23.47
C GLY A 11 1.28 -4.03 -23.31
N GLY A 12 1.83 -3.57 -22.19
CA GLY A 12 3.26 -3.56 -21.90
C GLY A 12 3.58 -3.27 -20.44
N PHE A 13 4.86 -3.07 -20.11
CA PHE A 13 5.28 -2.73 -18.75
C PHE A 13 4.72 -1.37 -18.31
N TYR A 14 4.17 -1.32 -17.10
CA TYR A 14 3.55 -0.11 -16.54
C TYR A 14 3.99 0.11 -15.11
N ILE A 15 4.07 1.39 -14.71
CA ILE A 15 4.39 1.83 -13.35
C ILE A 15 3.21 2.65 -12.80
N SER A 16 2.68 2.25 -11.66
CA SER A 16 1.60 2.93 -10.94
C SER A 16 2.06 3.28 -9.53
N SER A 17 1.84 4.51 -9.08
CA SER A 17 2.31 4.99 -7.78
C SER A 17 1.17 5.21 -6.80
N MET A 18 1.39 4.92 -5.52
CA MET A 18 0.49 5.21 -4.41
C MET A 18 1.23 5.97 -3.30
N GLY A 19 0.68 7.09 -2.85
CA GLY A 19 1.23 7.88 -1.75
C GLY A 19 1.06 7.23 -0.38
N GLY A 20 1.97 7.50 0.56
CA GLY A 20 1.90 7.09 1.97
C GLY A 20 2.11 5.60 2.26
N ALA A 21 1.62 4.69 1.42
CA ALA A 21 1.64 3.24 1.65
C ALA A 21 3.05 2.65 1.82
N ALA A 22 4.08 3.26 1.22
CA ALA A 22 5.46 2.80 1.35
C ALA A 22 6.05 3.04 2.74
N LEU A 23 5.57 4.04 3.49
CA LEU A 23 6.10 4.35 4.83
C LEU A 23 5.90 3.19 5.80
N ILE A 24 4.76 2.49 5.69
CA ILE A 24 4.49 1.30 6.51
C ILE A 24 5.16 0.05 5.92
N PHE A 25 5.42 0.04 4.60
CA PHE A 25 6.07 -1.10 3.95
C PHE A 25 7.54 -1.20 4.36
N ASP A 26 8.17 -0.07 4.61
CA ASP A 26 9.52 0.03 5.13
C ASP A 26 9.71 -0.72 6.46
N ASN A 27 8.64 -0.82 7.27
CA ASN A 27 8.64 -1.58 8.52
C ASN A 27 8.76 -3.12 8.32
N LEU A 28 8.70 -3.61 7.08
CA LEU A 28 9.06 -4.99 6.74
C LEU A 28 10.58 -5.17 6.56
N GLY A 29 11.34 -4.09 6.39
CA GLY A 29 12.79 -4.11 6.13
C GLY A 29 13.17 -4.82 4.83
N ILE A 30 12.32 -4.70 3.79
CA ILE A 30 12.59 -5.11 2.41
C ILE A 30 12.24 -3.95 1.48
N ASN A 31 12.97 -3.81 0.37
CA ASN A 31 12.72 -2.74 -0.60
C ASN A 31 11.76 -3.16 -1.73
N MET A 32 11.55 -4.47 -1.92
CA MET A 32 10.73 -5.00 -2.99
C MET A 32 10.07 -6.32 -2.59
N LEU A 33 8.80 -6.47 -2.98
CA LEU A 33 8.06 -7.73 -2.98
C LEU A 33 7.72 -8.09 -4.42
N SER A 34 8.08 -9.30 -4.85
CA SER A 34 7.69 -9.85 -6.14
C SER A 34 6.65 -10.94 -5.93
N ILE A 35 5.49 -10.81 -6.57
CA ILE A 35 4.44 -11.83 -6.56
C ILE A 35 4.53 -12.60 -7.87
N VAL A 36 4.74 -13.91 -7.76
CA VAL A 36 4.83 -14.83 -8.89
C VAL A 36 3.79 -15.93 -8.73
N ASN A 37 3.46 -16.59 -9.84
CA ASN A 37 2.42 -17.61 -9.90
C ASN A 37 1.04 -17.08 -9.46
N LYS A 38 0.08 -18.00 -9.30
CA LYS A 38 -1.32 -17.71 -9.03
C LYS A 38 -1.85 -18.55 -7.89
N SER A 39 -2.50 -17.93 -6.92
CA SER A 39 -3.33 -18.65 -5.94
C SER A 39 -4.59 -19.21 -6.62
N GLN A 40 -4.96 -20.45 -6.28
CA GLN A 40 -6.14 -21.12 -6.85
C GLN A 40 -7.46 -20.44 -6.47
N MET A 41 -7.48 -19.75 -5.32
CA MET A 41 -8.63 -19.00 -4.82
C MET A 41 -8.24 -17.56 -4.53
N PRO A 42 -9.16 -16.59 -4.67
CA PRO A 42 -8.92 -15.24 -4.18
C PRO A 42 -8.46 -15.26 -2.73
N SER A 43 -7.30 -14.66 -2.48
CA SER A 43 -6.60 -14.77 -1.21
C SER A 43 -6.06 -13.43 -0.72
N ILE A 44 -5.88 -13.34 0.59
CA ILE A 44 -5.18 -12.26 1.27
C ILE A 44 -3.71 -12.67 1.39
N LEU A 45 -2.79 -11.80 0.98
CA LEU A 45 -1.37 -11.92 1.30
C LEU A 45 -1.11 -11.15 2.60
N TYR A 46 -0.70 -11.86 3.64
CA TYR A 46 -0.35 -11.28 4.94
C TYR A 46 1.17 -11.28 5.09
N LEU A 47 1.73 -10.15 5.53
CA LEU A 47 3.17 -9.92 5.72
C LEU A 47 3.41 -9.19 7.05
N ASN A 48 4.02 -9.84 8.03
CA ASN A 48 4.29 -9.20 9.32
C ASN A 48 5.72 -9.48 9.80
N ARG A 49 6.50 -8.43 10.05
CA ARG A 49 7.84 -8.57 10.63
C ARG A 49 7.83 -8.21 12.10
N ILE A 50 8.10 -9.20 12.95
CA ILE A 50 8.19 -9.05 14.39
C ILE A 50 9.62 -9.36 14.83
N GLY A 51 10.24 -8.48 15.63
CA GLY A 51 11.53 -8.78 16.27
C GLY A 51 12.75 -8.79 15.35
N GLY A 52 12.59 -8.42 14.07
CA GLY A 52 13.71 -8.07 13.20
C GLY A 52 14.39 -9.22 12.46
N GLU A 53 14.03 -10.49 12.65
CA GLU A 53 14.74 -11.62 12.00
C GLU A 53 14.04 -12.12 10.73
N GLU A 54 12.72 -12.28 10.73
CA GLU A 54 11.97 -12.84 9.59
C GLU A 54 10.64 -12.11 9.33
N ILE A 55 10.16 -12.18 8.08
CA ILE A 55 8.81 -11.73 7.71
C ILE A 55 7.90 -12.97 7.75
N GLU A 56 6.91 -12.96 8.62
CA GLU A 56 5.82 -13.94 8.59
C GLU A 56 4.98 -13.72 7.32
N VAL A 57 4.89 -14.75 6.48
CA VAL A 57 4.12 -14.71 5.23
C VAL A 57 3.00 -15.75 5.27
N LYS A 58 1.76 -15.32 5.00
CA LYS A 58 0.60 -16.21 4.85
C LYS A 58 -0.21 -15.85 3.62
N ILE A 59 -0.75 -16.87 2.95
CA ILE A 59 -1.76 -16.72 1.89
C ILE A 59 -3.05 -17.31 2.45
N VAL A 60 -4.07 -16.46 2.64
CA VAL A 60 -5.33 -16.86 3.28
C VAL A 60 -6.47 -16.77 2.27
N PRO A 61 -7.03 -17.91 1.81
CA PRO A 61 -8.17 -17.92 0.89
C PRO A 61 -9.43 -17.32 1.52
N ILE A 62 -10.22 -16.58 0.73
CA ILE A 62 -11.47 -15.97 1.20
C ILE A 62 -12.60 -16.10 0.17
N ASN A 63 -13.84 -15.97 0.63
CA ASN A 63 -14.99 -15.81 -0.25
C ASN A 63 -15.15 -14.33 -0.65
N LEU A 64 -14.39 -13.91 -1.65
CA LEU A 64 -14.31 -12.52 -2.10
C LEU A 64 -15.67 -11.95 -2.52
N GLN A 65 -16.47 -12.73 -3.26
CA GLN A 65 -17.79 -12.29 -3.73
C GLN A 65 -18.74 -12.02 -2.57
N LYS A 66 -18.77 -12.88 -1.56
CA LYS A 66 -19.57 -12.66 -0.36
C LYS A 66 -19.14 -11.36 0.34
N ILE A 67 -17.84 -11.20 0.59
CA ILE A 67 -17.30 -10.03 1.30
C ILE A 67 -17.62 -8.73 0.55
N TRP A 68 -17.43 -8.67 -0.77
CA TRP A 68 -17.77 -7.49 -1.56
C TRP A 68 -19.26 -7.10 -1.52
N ASN A 69 -20.15 -8.04 -1.23
CA ASN A 69 -21.59 -7.79 -1.16
C ASN A 69 -22.09 -7.47 0.27
N GLU A 70 -21.21 -7.56 1.28
CA GLU A 70 -21.51 -7.25 2.68
C GLU A 70 -21.14 -5.80 3.05
N GLY A 71 -21.64 -5.33 4.20
CA GLY A 71 -21.23 -4.06 4.82
C GLY A 71 -21.23 -2.86 3.86
N ARG A 72 -20.13 -2.11 3.85
CA ARG A 72 -19.92 -0.94 2.97
C ARG A 72 -19.73 -1.29 1.49
N ARG A 73 -19.75 -2.58 1.16
CA ARG A 73 -19.55 -3.18 -0.16
C ARG A 73 -18.17 -2.90 -0.78
N GLY A 74 -17.87 -3.65 -1.85
CA GLY A 74 -16.69 -3.46 -2.68
C GLY A 74 -15.40 -3.36 -1.88
N ILE A 75 -14.55 -2.39 -2.24
CA ILE A 75 -13.24 -2.18 -1.60
C ILE A 75 -13.34 -1.94 -0.10
N TYR A 76 -14.38 -1.22 0.36
CA TYR A 76 -14.50 -0.83 1.75
C TYR A 76 -14.87 -2.02 2.63
N SER A 77 -15.79 -2.88 2.16
CA SER A 77 -16.08 -4.13 2.87
C SER A 77 -14.87 -5.05 2.95
N LEU A 78 -14.07 -5.15 1.87
CA LEU A 78 -12.86 -5.95 1.90
C LEU A 78 -11.80 -5.37 2.85
N MET A 79 -11.61 -4.04 2.89
CA MET A 79 -10.74 -3.40 3.87
C MET A 79 -11.22 -3.65 5.31
N ASP A 80 -12.51 -3.51 5.58
CA ASP A 80 -13.10 -3.76 6.89
C ASP A 80 -12.86 -5.21 7.33
N TYR A 81 -13.12 -6.17 6.44
CA TYR A 81 -12.89 -7.59 6.67
C TYR A 81 -11.41 -7.86 7.01
N VAL A 82 -10.48 -7.35 6.20
CA VAL A 82 -9.04 -7.57 6.43
C VAL A 82 -8.60 -6.92 7.75
N PHE A 83 -9.05 -5.71 8.04
CA PHE A 83 -8.71 -5.01 9.27
C PHE A 83 -9.19 -5.79 10.51
N GLN A 84 -10.47 -6.16 10.53
CA GLN A 84 -11.09 -6.87 11.65
C GLN A 84 -10.45 -8.25 11.92
N ASN A 85 -10.02 -8.95 10.88
CA ASN A 85 -9.51 -10.32 11.00
C ASN A 85 -7.99 -10.43 11.14
N PHE A 86 -7.22 -9.38 10.83
CA PHE A 86 -5.75 -9.49 10.79
C PHE A 86 -5.00 -8.37 11.50
N ALA A 87 -5.59 -7.18 11.69
CA ALA A 87 -4.85 -6.05 12.25
C ALA A 87 -4.36 -6.28 13.69
N TYR A 88 -5.06 -7.09 14.48
CA TYR A 88 -4.69 -7.42 15.85
C TYR A 88 -3.33 -8.14 15.97
N SER A 89 -2.83 -8.73 14.88
CA SER A 89 -1.53 -9.43 14.87
C SER A 89 -0.34 -8.49 14.74
N TYR A 90 -0.57 -7.19 14.46
CA TYR A 90 0.48 -6.21 14.25
C TYR A 90 0.72 -5.38 15.51
N GLN A 91 2.00 -5.16 15.86
CA GLN A 91 2.40 -4.33 17.00
C GLN A 91 2.25 -2.82 16.71
N THR A 92 2.32 -2.45 15.43
CA THR A 92 2.14 -1.09 14.91
C THR A 92 1.01 -1.10 13.89
N GLU A 93 0.46 0.08 13.56
CA GLU A 93 -0.63 0.17 12.59
C GLU A 93 -0.18 -0.37 11.21
N PRO A 94 -0.82 -1.45 10.70
CA PRO A 94 -0.47 -1.99 9.40
C PRO A 94 -1.02 -1.09 8.28
N ARG A 95 -0.71 -1.47 7.04
CA ARG A 95 -1.35 -0.93 5.84
C ARG A 95 -2.05 -2.07 5.12
N ILE A 96 -3.22 -1.75 4.56
CA ILE A 96 -4.03 -2.71 3.81
C ILE A 96 -4.20 -2.20 2.38
N LEU A 97 -3.78 -2.99 1.42
CA LEU A 97 -4.06 -2.82 0.00
C LEU A 97 -5.18 -3.76 -0.39
N VAL A 98 -6.16 -3.28 -1.17
CA VAL A 98 -7.26 -4.11 -1.68
C VAL A 98 -7.55 -3.81 -3.13
N VAL A 99 -8.22 -4.75 -3.79
CA VAL A 99 -8.84 -4.56 -5.10
C VAL A 99 -10.36 -4.63 -4.97
N GLY A 100 -11.07 -3.96 -5.89
CA GLY A 100 -12.53 -3.97 -5.95
C GLY A 100 -13.09 -4.86 -7.06
N PRO A 101 -14.43 -4.94 -7.20
CA PRO A 101 -15.10 -5.71 -8.24
C PRO A 101 -14.62 -5.42 -9.67
N ALA A 102 -14.20 -4.17 -9.95
CA ALA A 102 -13.63 -3.79 -11.24
C ALA A 102 -12.37 -4.60 -11.62
N ALA A 103 -11.58 -5.06 -10.64
CA ALA A 103 -10.42 -5.92 -10.90
C ALA A 103 -10.82 -7.29 -11.45
N GLU A 104 -12.04 -7.76 -11.17
CA GLU A 104 -12.58 -9.01 -11.70
C GLU A 104 -13.27 -8.78 -13.05
N SER A 105 -13.99 -7.68 -13.22
CA SER A 105 -14.80 -7.45 -14.42
C SER A 105 -14.07 -6.72 -15.57
N THR A 106 -12.93 -6.07 -15.30
CA THR A 106 -12.21 -5.23 -16.29
C THR A 106 -10.73 -5.57 -16.38
N ASP A 107 -10.03 -4.92 -17.31
CA ASP A 107 -8.57 -4.90 -17.49
C ASP A 107 -7.90 -3.66 -16.88
N PHE A 108 -8.66 -2.77 -16.22
CA PHE A 108 -8.16 -1.50 -15.66
C PHE A 108 -8.46 -1.34 -14.15
N GLY A 109 -8.70 -2.43 -13.42
CA GLY A 109 -8.90 -2.39 -11.97
C GLY A 109 -7.70 -1.80 -11.21
N ALA A 110 -7.99 -0.98 -10.21
CA ALA A 110 -7.01 -0.29 -9.37
C ALA A 110 -6.69 -1.03 -8.06
N ILE A 111 -5.62 -0.62 -7.40
CA ILE A 111 -5.29 -1.01 -6.01
C ILE A 111 -5.55 0.19 -5.11
N VAL A 112 -6.24 -0.03 -4.00
CA VAL A 112 -6.70 1.02 -3.07
C VAL A 112 -6.20 0.74 -1.68
N SER A 113 -5.95 1.80 -0.92
CA SER A 113 -5.55 1.72 0.48
C SER A 113 -5.97 2.98 1.23
N VAL A 114 -6.18 2.85 2.54
CA VAL A 114 -6.35 3.99 3.44
C VAL A 114 -5.29 3.93 4.54
N PRO A 115 -4.81 5.08 5.06
CA PRO A 115 -4.12 5.10 6.34
C PRO A 115 -4.99 4.51 7.45
N ILE A 116 -4.37 3.79 8.37
CA ILE A 116 -4.95 3.47 9.68
C ILE A 116 -4.38 4.50 10.65
N ALA A 117 -5.23 5.07 11.50
CA ALA A 117 -4.87 6.03 12.53
C ALA A 117 -5.78 5.83 13.75
N ASP A 118 -5.20 5.86 14.94
CA ASP A 118 -5.88 5.58 16.21
C ASP A 118 -6.68 4.26 16.17
N GLY A 119 -6.12 3.24 15.52
CA GLY A 119 -6.74 1.93 15.38
C GLY A 119 -8.00 1.93 14.50
N LYS A 120 -8.16 2.91 13.61
CA LYS A 120 -9.30 3.01 12.69
C LYS A 120 -8.86 3.24 11.26
N LEU A 121 -9.57 2.60 10.32
CA LEU A 121 -9.48 2.94 8.90
C LEU A 121 -9.95 4.38 8.70
N THR A 122 -9.09 5.23 8.13
CA THR A 122 -9.45 6.62 7.83
C THR A 122 -10.35 6.73 6.59
N SER A 123 -10.91 7.91 6.36
CA SER A 123 -11.69 8.23 5.15
C SER A 123 -10.87 8.71 3.96
N VAL A 124 -9.52 8.66 4.06
CA VAL A 124 -8.62 9.21 3.04
C VAL A 124 -8.13 8.08 2.13
N ASP A 125 -8.72 7.98 0.95
CA ASP A 125 -8.34 6.97 -0.03
C ASP A 125 -7.05 7.33 -0.77
N THR A 126 -6.19 6.32 -0.94
CA THR A 126 -4.97 6.39 -1.74
C THR A 126 -4.99 5.30 -2.80
N TRP A 127 -4.57 5.65 -4.02
CA TRP A 127 -4.79 4.82 -5.20
C TRP A 127 -3.51 4.60 -5.97
N ALA A 128 -3.29 3.36 -6.41
CA ALA A 128 -2.54 3.05 -7.61
C ALA A 128 -3.57 2.84 -8.74
N GLY A 129 -3.99 3.95 -9.35
CA GLY A 129 -5.25 4.02 -10.10
C GLY A 129 -5.18 3.64 -11.58
N ARG A 130 -3.99 3.55 -12.19
CA ARG A 130 -3.83 3.34 -13.64
C ARG A 130 -3.03 2.07 -13.95
N GLY A 131 -3.18 1.60 -15.19
CA GLY A 131 -2.46 0.46 -15.75
C GLY A 131 -3.01 -0.91 -15.34
N GLY A 132 -4.18 -0.99 -14.72
CA GLY A 132 -4.85 -2.28 -14.46
C GLY A 132 -4.09 -3.21 -13.54
N LEU A 133 -3.18 -2.71 -12.71
CA LEU A 133 -2.37 -3.55 -11.82
C LEU A 133 -3.20 -4.19 -10.70
N GLY A 134 -4.37 -3.64 -10.36
CA GLY A 134 -5.35 -4.31 -9.49
C GLY A 134 -6.01 -5.49 -10.17
N THR A 135 -6.39 -5.37 -11.46
CA THR A 135 -6.83 -6.52 -12.26
C THR A 135 -5.76 -7.59 -12.30
N LYS A 136 -4.50 -7.21 -12.54
CA LYS A 136 -3.37 -8.15 -12.57
C LYS A 136 -3.24 -8.88 -11.24
N LEU A 137 -3.23 -8.15 -10.12
CA LEU A 137 -3.12 -8.70 -8.78
C LEU A 137 -4.17 -9.78 -8.51
N LEU A 138 -5.42 -9.53 -8.93
CA LEU A 138 -6.51 -10.49 -8.75
C LEU A 138 -6.48 -11.64 -9.77
N LYS A 139 -6.54 -11.32 -11.06
CA LYS A 139 -6.75 -12.32 -12.12
C LYS A 139 -5.52 -13.18 -12.38
N GLU A 140 -4.34 -12.60 -12.32
CA GLU A 140 -3.10 -13.31 -12.62
C GLU A 140 -2.45 -13.90 -11.37
N HIS A 141 -2.59 -13.26 -10.21
CA HIS A 141 -1.96 -13.76 -8.98
C HIS A 141 -2.94 -14.35 -7.96
N GLY A 142 -4.25 -14.17 -8.13
CA GLY A 142 -5.25 -14.64 -7.17
C GLY A 142 -5.22 -13.88 -5.84
N ILE A 143 -4.59 -12.71 -5.79
CA ILE A 143 -4.48 -11.90 -4.58
C ILE A 143 -5.49 -10.76 -4.65
N CYS A 144 -6.34 -10.66 -3.63
CA CYS A 144 -7.39 -9.63 -3.55
C CYS A 144 -7.11 -8.57 -2.49
N ALA A 145 -6.28 -8.90 -1.51
CA ALA A 145 -5.78 -7.95 -0.53
C ALA A 145 -4.35 -8.29 -0.11
N ILE A 146 -3.61 -7.27 0.30
CA ILE A 146 -2.32 -7.40 0.96
C ILE A 146 -2.39 -6.61 2.25
N ILE A 147 -2.15 -7.25 3.40
CA ILE A 147 -1.94 -6.55 4.66
C ILE A 147 -0.47 -6.68 5.04
N TYR A 148 0.15 -5.56 5.37
CA TYR A 148 1.55 -5.54 5.77
C TYR A 148 1.86 -4.52 6.85
N GLY A 149 2.92 -4.79 7.59
CA GLY A 149 3.44 -3.95 8.65
C GLY A 149 4.54 -4.68 9.41
N GLY A 150 5.08 -4.04 10.43
CA GLY A 150 6.12 -4.65 11.23
C GLY A 150 6.80 -3.66 12.15
N THR A 151 7.91 -4.11 12.71
CA THR A 151 8.70 -3.35 13.68
C THR A 151 10.14 -3.13 13.22
N PHE A 152 10.42 -3.29 11.91
CA PHE A 152 11.76 -2.99 11.41
C PHE A 152 12.07 -1.51 11.63
N ILE A 153 13.21 -1.26 12.26
CA ILE A 153 13.72 0.07 12.52
C ILE A 153 14.77 0.33 11.46
N ASP A 154 14.38 1.02 10.39
CA ASP A 154 15.36 1.46 9.40
C ASP A 154 16.29 2.50 10.02
N GLN A 155 17.59 2.32 9.80
CA GLN A 155 18.61 3.30 10.13
C GLN A 155 18.79 4.24 8.94
N ASP A 156 17.77 5.03 8.61
CA ASP A 156 17.88 6.02 7.53
C ASP A 156 17.68 7.46 8.04
N PHE A 157 18.55 8.38 7.57
CA PHE A 157 18.72 9.82 7.85
C PHE A 157 17.83 10.47 8.94
N ARG A 158 17.80 9.93 10.17
CA ARG A 158 17.00 10.50 11.27
C ARG A 158 17.52 11.84 11.78
N ASP A 159 18.78 12.18 11.47
CA ASP A 159 19.32 13.47 11.84
C ASP A 159 18.80 14.55 10.88
N ARG A 160 17.71 15.20 11.30
CA ARG A 160 17.15 16.38 10.64
C ARG A 160 18.20 17.45 10.36
N LYS A 161 19.26 17.55 11.15
CA LYS A 161 20.35 18.50 10.90
C LYS A 161 21.08 18.19 9.60
N VAL A 162 21.25 16.92 9.25
CA VAL A 162 21.91 16.52 8.01
C VAL A 162 21.04 16.84 6.80
N ALA A 163 19.72 16.59 6.89
CA ALA A 163 18.77 16.98 5.86
C ALA A 163 18.71 18.51 5.70
N ASP A 164 18.57 19.26 6.80
CA ASP A 164 18.57 20.72 6.77
C ASP A 164 19.90 21.27 6.23
N GLN A 165 21.05 20.68 6.58
CA GLN A 165 22.36 21.13 6.10
C GLN A 165 22.49 20.93 4.58
N TRP A 166 22.01 19.82 4.04
CA TRP A 166 22.01 19.60 2.59
C TRP A 166 21.14 20.65 1.87
N PHE A 167 19.95 20.95 2.40
CA PHE A 167 19.05 21.96 1.84
C PHE A 167 19.62 23.38 1.96
N ILE A 168 20.28 23.71 3.07
CA ILE A 168 20.97 25.00 3.25
C ILE A 168 22.09 25.13 2.23
N ASN A 169 22.95 24.12 2.08
CA ASN A 169 24.06 24.16 1.14
C ASN A 169 23.60 24.38 -0.31
N LYS A 170 22.47 23.78 -0.69
CA LYS A 170 21.96 23.83 -2.08
C LYS A 170 21.04 25.02 -2.36
N TYR A 171 20.21 25.41 -1.40
CA TYR A 171 19.11 26.38 -1.61
C TYR A 171 19.14 27.58 -0.66
N GLN A 172 20.13 27.66 0.24
CA GLN A 172 20.24 28.69 1.29
C GLN A 172 19.01 28.76 2.21
N LYS A 173 18.27 27.65 2.32
CA LYS A 173 17.05 27.51 3.11
C LYS A 173 17.00 26.14 3.77
N LYS A 174 16.38 26.04 4.95
CA LYS A 174 16.05 24.75 5.59
C LYS A 174 15.00 23.99 4.78
N LEU A 175 14.93 22.66 4.96
CA LEU A 175 14.01 21.77 4.25
C LEU A 175 12.57 22.30 4.26
N ALA A 176 12.04 22.58 5.45
CA ALA A 176 10.66 23.03 5.63
C ALA A 176 10.35 24.34 4.90
N ALA A 177 11.29 25.29 4.87
CA ALA A 177 11.10 26.57 4.18
C ALA A 177 11.06 26.39 2.65
N LYS A 178 11.88 25.47 2.12
CA LYS A 178 11.87 25.18 0.68
C LYS A 178 10.63 24.39 0.26
N ASP A 179 10.17 23.48 1.10
CA ASP A 179 8.94 22.71 0.89
C ASP A 179 7.70 23.63 0.84
N LEU A 180 7.60 24.59 1.76
CA LEU A 180 6.55 25.61 1.76
C LEU A 180 6.54 26.46 0.48
N GLU A 181 7.73 26.89 0.01
CA GLU A 181 7.86 27.64 -1.23
C GLU A 181 7.43 26.81 -2.46
N ALA A 182 7.84 25.54 -2.52
CA ALA A 182 7.52 24.65 -3.63
C ALA A 182 6.03 24.25 -3.68
N THR A 183 5.36 24.23 -2.52
CA THR A 183 3.95 23.86 -2.39
C THR A 183 2.99 25.05 -2.41
N ALA A 184 3.48 26.27 -2.66
CA ALA A 184 2.66 27.47 -2.78
C ALA A 184 1.50 27.30 -3.78
N LYS A 185 1.69 26.58 -4.89
CA LYS A 185 0.64 26.25 -5.86
C LYS A 185 -0.57 25.53 -5.25
N TYR A 186 -0.37 24.76 -4.17
CA TYR A 186 -1.40 23.95 -3.51
C TYR A 186 -2.04 24.67 -2.30
N ARG A 187 -1.55 25.86 -1.96
CA ARG A 187 -2.15 26.73 -0.96
C ARG A 187 -2.83 27.86 -1.72
N PHE A 188 -4.15 27.91 -1.67
CA PHE A 188 -4.90 29.06 -2.14
C PHE A 188 -4.53 30.25 -1.22
N GLU A 189 -3.54 31.05 -1.62
CA GLU A 189 -3.35 32.42 -1.14
C GLU A 189 -4.16 33.39 -2.01
#